data_AF-A0AA97AHE3-F1
#
_entry.id   AF-A0AA97AHE3-F1
#
_cell.length_a   1.000
_cell.length_b   1.000
_cell.length_c   1.000
_cell.angle_alpha   90.00
_cell.angle_beta   90.00
_cell.angle_gamma   90.00
#
_symmetry.space_group_name_H-M   'P 1'
#
loop_
_entity.id
_entity.type
_entity.pdbx_description
1 polymer ?
#
loop_
_entity_poly.entity_id
_entity_poly.type
_entity_poly.pdbx_seq_one_letter_code
_entity_poly.pdbx_strand_id
1 'polypeptide(L)'
;MMNTVTYPDRRSTAKPSTLLSPSQLFQVLVESQIDGAMILTDTGELVVSNTNASQICHQLTHQLTQTLSKVPQQIWRCCQTLIEDQLKLIEDEIKIDEAGVIRIRAWWLASGYGDQPHLFVTLEDQHQSAEHRARAEARKYGLTDRETQVWLLKRAGYSYKAIAAELHIAEDTVKKHIKSIHAKRDASEWVNHELNN
;
A
#
# COMPACT_ATOMS: atom_id res chain seq x y z
N MET A 1 57.39 -34.07 -24.40
CA MET A 1 56.80 -32.72 -24.22
C MET A 1 55.42 -32.72 -24.84
N MET A 2 54.35 -32.78 -24.04
CA MET A 2 52.97 -32.49 -24.43
C MET A 2 52.19 -32.33 -23.11
N ASN A 3 52.05 -31.08 -22.65
CA ASN A 3 51.23 -30.74 -21.48
C ASN A 3 49.78 -30.57 -21.94
N THR A 4 48.90 -31.47 -21.53
CA THR A 4 47.44 -31.28 -21.63
C THR A 4 46.98 -30.43 -20.46
N VAL A 5 46.63 -29.18 -20.75
CA VAL A 5 45.97 -28.26 -19.81
C VAL A 5 44.50 -28.67 -19.71
N THR A 6 44.10 -29.24 -18.58
CA THR A 6 42.71 -29.48 -18.21
C THR A 6 42.08 -28.17 -17.72
N TYR A 7 41.13 -27.62 -18.47
CA TYR A 7 40.26 -26.54 -18.01
C TYR A 7 39.26 -27.08 -16.99
N PRO A 8 39.02 -26.41 -15.84
CA PRO A 8 37.92 -26.76 -14.97
C PRO A 8 36.59 -26.30 -15.57
N ASP A 9 35.67 -27.26 -15.69
CA ASP A 9 34.26 -27.14 -15.98
C ASP A 9 33.60 -26.09 -15.05
N ARG A 10 33.20 -24.94 -15.62
CA ARG A 10 32.38 -23.94 -14.93
C ARG A 10 30.94 -24.46 -14.88
N ARG A 11 30.64 -25.31 -13.90
CA ARG A 11 29.26 -25.55 -13.48
C ARG A 11 28.68 -24.24 -12.97
N SER A 12 27.80 -23.67 -13.80
CA SER A 12 26.83 -22.65 -13.45
C SER A 12 26.04 -23.08 -12.22
N THR A 13 26.34 -22.50 -11.07
CA THR A 13 25.48 -22.54 -9.87
C THR A 13 24.51 -21.37 -9.94
N ALA A 14 23.52 -21.46 -10.84
CA ALA A 14 22.33 -20.63 -10.68
C ALA A 14 21.70 -21.01 -9.33
N LYS A 15 21.70 -20.06 -8.39
CA LYS A 15 21.03 -20.20 -7.09
C LYS A 15 19.56 -20.55 -7.34
N PRO A 16 18.96 -21.47 -6.56
CA PRO A 16 17.54 -21.75 -6.70
C PRO A 16 16.77 -20.47 -6.32
N SER A 17 16.00 -19.94 -7.26
CA SER A 17 14.93 -18.99 -6.99
C SER A 17 13.93 -19.69 -6.08
N THR A 18 13.97 -19.41 -4.78
CA THR A 18 13.05 -19.97 -3.80
C THR A 18 11.63 -19.61 -4.19
N LEU A 19 10.85 -20.60 -4.66
CA LEU A 19 9.42 -20.43 -4.90
C LEU A 19 8.78 -20.13 -3.53
N LEU A 20 8.20 -18.93 -3.41
CA LEU A 20 7.48 -18.53 -2.20
C LEU A 20 6.27 -19.44 -2.00
N SER A 21 5.98 -19.82 -0.75
CA SER A 21 4.74 -20.52 -0.44
C SER A 21 3.53 -19.58 -0.66
N PRO A 22 2.31 -20.12 -0.87
CA PRO A 22 1.13 -19.28 -1.07
C PRO A 22 0.88 -18.29 0.09
N SER A 23 1.11 -18.71 1.34
CA SER A 23 1.01 -17.85 2.52
C SER A 23 2.05 -16.73 2.53
N GLN A 24 3.26 -16.99 2.03
CA GLN A 24 4.30 -15.95 1.90
C GLN A 24 3.96 -14.96 0.79
N LEU A 25 3.38 -15.43 -0.33
CA LEU A 25 2.90 -14.56 -1.40
C LEU A 25 1.78 -13.63 -0.92
N PHE A 26 0.86 -14.15 -0.12
CA PHE A 26 -0.19 -13.38 0.54
C PHE A 26 0.36 -12.28 1.44
N GLN A 27 1.34 -12.58 2.28
CA GLN A 27 1.99 -11.56 3.11
C GLN A 27 2.62 -10.46 2.25
N VAL A 28 3.41 -10.83 1.24
CA VAL A 28 4.07 -9.85 0.36
C VAL A 28 3.06 -8.99 -0.40
N LEU A 29 1.97 -9.60 -0.90
CA LEU A 29 0.92 -8.90 -1.62
C LEU A 29 0.27 -7.84 -0.74
N VAL A 30 -0.08 -8.20 0.50
CA VAL A 30 -0.74 -7.31 1.46
C VAL A 30 0.20 -6.21 1.99
N GLU A 31 1.45 -6.55 2.31
CA GLU A 31 2.44 -5.56 2.78
C GLU A 31 2.90 -4.58 1.70
N SER A 32 2.78 -4.95 0.42
CA SER A 32 3.09 -4.05 -0.69
C SER A 32 2.09 -2.90 -0.85
N GLN A 33 0.92 -2.98 -0.21
CA GLN A 33 -0.12 -1.97 -0.33
C GLN A 33 0.11 -0.81 0.65
N ILE A 34 -0.06 0.41 0.15
CA ILE A 34 -0.02 1.62 0.98
C ILE A 34 -1.28 1.72 1.84
N ASP A 35 -2.44 1.36 1.27
CA ASP A 35 -3.72 1.39 1.97
C ASP A 35 -3.93 0.12 2.79
N GLY A 36 -5.02 0.05 3.54
CA GLY A 36 -5.39 -1.17 4.25
C GLY A 36 -5.59 -2.31 3.26
N ALA A 37 -4.93 -3.44 3.45
CA ALA A 37 -5.11 -4.61 2.62
C ALA A 37 -5.23 -5.87 3.46
N MET A 38 -6.09 -6.78 3.01
CA MET A 38 -6.29 -8.07 3.66
C MET A 38 -6.73 -9.13 2.66
N ILE A 39 -6.54 -10.38 3.07
CA ILE A 39 -7.00 -11.55 2.33
C ILE A 39 -7.96 -12.33 3.21
N LEU A 40 -9.12 -12.64 2.63
CA LEU A 40 -10.21 -13.36 3.29
C LEU A 40 -10.47 -14.68 2.58
N THR A 41 -10.97 -15.65 3.32
CA THR A 41 -11.66 -16.80 2.74
C THR A 41 -13.05 -16.38 2.22
N ASP A 42 -13.68 -17.24 1.42
CA ASP A 42 -15.09 -17.12 1.02
C ASP A 42 -16.09 -17.29 2.18
N THR A 43 -15.61 -17.62 3.39
CA THR A 43 -16.38 -17.67 4.64
C THR A 43 -16.18 -16.45 5.54
N GLY A 44 -15.32 -15.50 5.14
CA GLY A 44 -15.04 -14.26 5.87
C GLY A 44 -14.02 -14.40 6.99
N GLU A 45 -13.24 -15.48 6.97
CA GLU A 45 -12.11 -15.67 7.88
C GLU A 45 -10.91 -14.87 7.37
N LEU A 46 -10.22 -14.19 8.29
CA LEU A 46 -9.06 -13.39 7.97
C LEU A 46 -7.82 -14.28 7.83
N VAL A 47 -7.24 -14.34 6.63
CA VAL A 47 -6.01 -15.10 6.36
C VAL A 47 -4.77 -14.26 6.68
N VAL A 48 -4.73 -13.01 6.20
CA VAL A 48 -3.66 -12.05 6.46
C VAL A 48 -4.17 -10.62 6.31
N SER A 49 -3.61 -9.68 7.05
CA SER A 49 -3.81 -8.24 6.89
C SER A 49 -2.53 -7.46 7.10
N ASN A 50 -2.43 -6.26 6.52
CA ASN A 50 -1.39 -5.31 6.87
C ASN A 50 -1.84 -4.46 8.07
N THR A 51 -0.91 -3.64 8.56
CA THR A 51 -1.15 -2.81 9.75
C THR A 51 -2.32 -1.83 9.55
N ASN A 52 -2.45 -1.25 8.36
CA ASN A 52 -3.51 -0.27 8.06
C ASN A 52 -4.90 -0.92 8.04
N ALA A 53 -5.02 -2.11 7.42
CA ALA A 53 -6.25 -2.88 7.45
C ALA A 53 -6.67 -3.25 8.87
N SER A 54 -5.71 -3.71 9.69
CA SER A 54 -5.98 -4.02 11.09
C SER A 54 -6.47 -2.79 11.88
N GLN A 55 -5.86 -1.63 11.66
CA GLN A 55 -6.29 -0.37 12.30
C GLN A 55 -7.72 0.02 11.91
N ILE A 56 -8.07 -0.05 10.62
CA ILE A 56 -9.43 0.24 10.15
C ILE A 56 -10.44 -0.75 10.75
N CYS A 57 -10.10 -2.04 10.83
CA CYS A 57 -10.97 -3.02 11.47
C CYS A 57 -11.18 -2.75 12.98
N HIS A 58 -10.14 -2.29 13.69
CA HIS A 58 -10.25 -1.89 15.10
C HIS A 58 -11.15 -0.66 15.27
N GLN A 59 -11.08 0.31 14.35
CA GLN A 59 -11.97 1.47 14.34
C GLN A 59 -13.43 1.05 14.14
N LEU A 60 -13.69 0.15 13.18
CA LEU A 60 -15.05 -0.35 12.88
C LEU A 60 -15.69 -1.19 13.98
N THR A 61 -14.87 -1.86 14.80
CA THR A 61 -15.35 -2.73 15.89
C THR A 61 -15.37 -2.01 17.24
N HIS A 62 -14.79 -0.80 17.34
CA HIS A 62 -14.46 -0.14 18.60
C HIS A 62 -13.67 -1.02 19.59
N GLN A 63 -13.00 -2.07 19.10
CA GLN A 63 -12.21 -2.99 19.91
C GLN A 63 -10.73 -2.71 19.69
N LEU A 64 -10.00 -2.33 20.74
CA LEU A 64 -8.62 -1.85 20.63
C LEU A 64 -7.53 -2.94 20.68
N THR A 65 -7.85 -4.18 21.06
CA THR A 65 -6.82 -5.12 21.54
C THR A 65 -6.99 -6.58 21.14
N GLN A 66 -8.02 -6.95 20.38
CA GLN A 66 -8.24 -8.36 20.02
C GLN A 66 -7.77 -8.65 18.60
N THR A 67 -6.98 -9.71 18.45
CA THR A 67 -6.68 -10.30 17.14
C THR A 67 -7.99 -10.76 16.52
N LEU A 68 -8.35 -10.14 15.40
CA LEU A 68 -9.56 -10.47 14.66
C LEU A 68 -9.34 -11.77 13.89
N SER A 69 -10.13 -12.79 14.20
CA SER A 69 -10.23 -14.01 13.37
C SER A 69 -11.20 -13.84 12.20
N LYS A 70 -12.12 -12.88 12.31
CA LYS A 70 -13.11 -12.54 11.30
C LYS A 70 -13.15 -11.04 11.08
N VAL A 71 -13.50 -10.65 9.86
CA VAL A 71 -13.66 -9.23 9.52
C VAL A 71 -14.91 -8.61 10.16
N PRO A 72 -14.90 -7.30 10.41
CA PRO A 72 -16.08 -6.56 10.84
C PRO A 72 -17.27 -6.80 9.89
N GLN A 73 -18.48 -6.87 10.45
CA GLN A 73 -19.68 -7.22 9.68
C GLN A 73 -19.94 -6.24 8.51
N GLN A 74 -19.59 -4.98 8.68
CA GLN A 74 -19.72 -3.95 7.65
C GLN A 74 -18.89 -4.28 6.40
N ILE A 75 -17.62 -4.72 6.60
CA ILE A 75 -16.73 -5.17 5.52
C ILE A 75 -17.25 -6.46 4.91
N TRP A 76 -17.70 -7.40 5.75
CA TRP A 76 -18.19 -8.70 5.29
C TRP A 76 -19.40 -8.56 4.37
N ARG A 77 -20.36 -7.67 4.69
CA ARG A 77 -21.54 -7.45 3.85
C ARG A 77 -21.17 -7.07 2.41
N CYS A 78 -20.20 -6.19 2.21
CA CYS A 78 -19.72 -5.83 0.87
C CYS A 78 -19.08 -7.04 0.16
N CYS A 79 -18.33 -7.87 0.89
CA CYS A 79 -17.73 -9.10 0.36
C CYS A 79 -18.79 -10.16 0.02
N GLN A 80 -19.88 -10.25 0.80
CA GLN A 80 -20.98 -11.18 0.51
C GLN A 80 -21.64 -10.87 -0.83
N THR A 81 -21.87 -9.58 -1.15
CA THR A 81 -22.40 -9.18 -2.46
C THR A 81 -21.51 -9.67 -3.61
N LEU A 82 -20.19 -9.58 -3.47
CA LEU A 82 -19.23 -10.10 -4.46
C LEU A 82 -19.40 -11.63 -4.67
N ILE A 83 -19.66 -12.37 -3.60
CA ILE A 83 -19.83 -13.83 -3.62
C ILE A 83 -21.19 -14.22 -4.20
N GLU A 84 -22.27 -13.65 -3.66
CA GLU A 84 -23.65 -13.97 -4.00
C GLU A 84 -23.97 -13.63 -5.46
N ASP A 85 -23.52 -12.47 -5.92
CA ASP A 85 -23.76 -12.00 -7.29
C ASP A 85 -22.67 -12.46 -8.28
N GLN A 86 -21.71 -13.28 -7.84
CA GLN A 86 -20.57 -13.78 -8.63
C GLN A 86 -19.82 -12.66 -9.38
N LEU A 87 -19.73 -11.49 -8.77
CA LEU A 87 -19.08 -10.34 -9.35
C LEU A 87 -17.55 -10.56 -9.36
N LYS A 88 -16.87 -9.87 -10.28
CA LYS A 88 -15.39 -9.88 -10.32
C LYS A 88 -14.78 -8.88 -9.36
N LEU A 89 -15.47 -7.77 -9.12
CA LEU A 89 -15.04 -6.65 -8.32
C LEU A 89 -16.29 -6.02 -7.69
N ILE A 90 -16.19 -5.71 -6.41
CA ILE A 90 -17.11 -4.80 -5.72
C ILE A 90 -16.31 -3.55 -5.32
N GLU A 91 -16.97 -2.41 -5.36
CA GLU A 91 -16.47 -1.17 -4.84
C GLU A 91 -17.61 -0.48 -4.09
N ASP A 92 -17.38 -0.16 -2.83
CA ASP A 92 -18.41 0.41 -1.96
C ASP A 92 -17.77 1.37 -0.95
N GLU A 93 -18.60 2.10 -0.22
CA GLU A 93 -18.19 3.07 0.79
C GLU A 93 -18.81 2.74 2.15
N ILE A 94 -17.94 2.54 3.15
CA ILE A 94 -18.33 2.29 4.53
C ILE A 94 -18.09 3.58 5.33
N LYS A 95 -19.14 4.12 5.94
CA LYS A 95 -19.01 5.25 6.85
C LYS A 95 -18.44 4.78 8.19
N ILE A 96 -17.38 5.44 8.66
CA ILE A 96 -16.82 5.27 10.00
C ILE A 96 -17.16 6.54 10.79
N ASP A 97 -18.29 6.51 11.50
CA ASP A 97 -18.79 7.56 12.40
C ASP A 97 -18.45 9.00 11.93
N GLU A 98 -17.95 9.84 12.84
CA GLU A 98 -17.46 11.19 12.55
C GLU A 98 -16.06 11.21 11.93
N ALA A 99 -15.40 10.04 11.85
CA ALA A 99 -13.99 9.92 11.46
C ALA A 99 -13.76 9.87 9.94
N GLY A 100 -14.77 9.49 9.15
CA GLY A 100 -14.69 9.57 7.70
C GLY A 100 -15.42 8.47 6.94
N VAL A 101 -15.05 8.30 5.66
CA VAL A 101 -15.58 7.29 4.76
C VAL A 101 -14.41 6.42 4.28
N ILE A 102 -14.54 5.11 4.44
CA ILE A 102 -13.62 4.12 3.88
C ILE A 102 -14.18 3.64 2.57
N ARG A 103 -13.37 3.69 1.52
CA ARG A 103 -13.69 2.98 0.28
C ARG A 103 -13.19 1.55 0.40
N ILE A 104 -14.10 0.60 0.24
CA ILE A 104 -13.78 -0.82 0.15
C ILE A 104 -13.76 -1.25 -1.31
N ARG A 105 -12.75 -2.01 -1.70
CA ARG A 105 -12.75 -2.77 -2.95
C ARG A 105 -12.45 -4.22 -2.63
N ALA A 106 -13.19 -5.15 -3.21
CA ALA A 106 -12.91 -6.57 -3.06
C ALA A 106 -12.98 -7.29 -4.41
N TRP A 107 -12.07 -8.23 -4.63
CA TRP A 107 -12.03 -9.06 -5.82
C TRP A 107 -11.51 -10.46 -5.52
N TRP A 108 -11.82 -11.41 -6.40
CA TRP A 108 -11.30 -12.77 -6.30
C TRP A 108 -9.82 -12.85 -6.66
N LEU A 109 -9.03 -13.53 -5.84
CA LEU A 109 -7.68 -13.93 -6.19
C LEU A 109 -7.74 -15.16 -7.12
N ALA A 110 -6.89 -15.16 -8.14
CA ALA A 110 -6.80 -16.27 -9.09
C ALA A 110 -6.41 -17.58 -8.37
N SER A 111 -6.81 -18.72 -8.93
CA SER A 111 -6.66 -20.07 -8.34
C SER A 111 -5.21 -20.60 -8.22
N GLY A 112 -4.21 -19.73 -8.09
CA GLY A 112 -2.80 -20.09 -7.89
C GLY A 112 -2.29 -19.91 -6.45
N TYR A 113 -3.13 -19.43 -5.53
CA TYR A 113 -2.71 -19.09 -4.17
C TYR A 113 -3.23 -20.04 -3.07
N GLY A 114 -3.77 -21.20 -3.42
CA GLY A 114 -4.20 -22.22 -2.46
C GLY A 114 -5.33 -23.12 -2.99
N ASP A 115 -5.76 -24.08 -2.16
CA ASP A 115 -6.83 -25.03 -2.49
C ASP A 115 -8.24 -24.43 -2.37
N GLN A 116 -8.36 -23.25 -1.77
CA GLN A 116 -9.63 -22.55 -1.54
C GLN A 116 -9.64 -21.19 -2.25
N PRO A 117 -10.83 -20.69 -2.65
CA PRO A 117 -10.94 -19.37 -3.25
C PRO A 117 -10.73 -18.29 -2.17
N HIS A 118 -9.95 -17.26 -2.54
CA HIS A 118 -9.63 -16.17 -1.64
C HIS A 118 -10.09 -14.85 -2.22
N LEU A 119 -10.47 -13.94 -1.33
CA LEU A 119 -10.81 -12.57 -1.64
C LEU A 119 -9.65 -11.68 -1.26
N PHE A 120 -9.26 -10.78 -2.15
CA PHE A 120 -8.39 -9.66 -1.81
C PHE A 120 -9.24 -8.43 -1.59
N VAL A 121 -9.06 -7.79 -0.44
CA VAL A 121 -9.84 -6.63 -0.02
C VAL A 121 -8.89 -5.48 0.28
N THR A 122 -9.14 -4.33 -0.32
CA THR A 122 -8.48 -3.07 0.03
C THR A 122 -9.46 -2.15 0.74
N LEU A 123 -8.96 -1.50 1.79
CA LEU A 123 -9.65 -0.50 2.60
C LEU A 123 -8.86 0.80 2.51
N GLU A 124 -9.44 1.78 1.82
CA GLU A 124 -8.85 3.08 1.58
C GLU A 124 -9.57 4.12 2.45
N ASP A 125 -8.91 4.62 3.48
CA ASP A 125 -9.37 5.81 4.20
C ASP A 125 -9.02 7.02 3.33
N GLN A 126 -10.02 7.64 2.71
CA GLN A 126 -9.76 8.70 1.72
C GLN A 126 -8.93 9.87 2.28
N HIS A 127 -9.04 10.16 3.59
CA HIS A 127 -8.25 11.21 4.23
C HIS A 127 -6.87 10.70 4.65
N GLN A 128 -6.82 9.56 5.35
CA GLN A 128 -5.56 9.01 5.84
C GLN A 128 -4.65 8.53 4.68
N SER A 129 -5.21 7.96 3.62
CA SER A 129 -4.50 7.47 2.43
C SER A 129 -3.86 8.60 1.63
N ALA A 130 -4.48 9.78 1.56
CA ALA A 130 -3.86 10.93 0.89
C ALA A 130 -2.61 11.40 1.67
N GLU A 131 -2.72 11.46 3.00
CA GLU A 131 -1.60 11.81 3.87
C GLU A 131 -0.50 10.73 3.85
N HIS A 132 -0.85 9.45 3.97
CA HIS A 132 0.10 8.33 3.92
C HIS A 132 0.84 8.28 2.58
N ARG A 133 0.12 8.47 1.47
CA ARG A 133 0.75 8.59 0.14
C ARG A 133 1.71 9.77 0.08
N ALA A 134 1.30 10.93 0.59
CA ALA A 134 2.18 12.11 0.63
C ALA A 134 3.43 11.87 1.52
N ARG A 135 3.30 11.15 2.64
CA ARG A 135 4.44 10.76 3.49
C ARG A 135 5.35 9.74 2.80
N ALA A 136 4.79 8.77 2.07
CA ALA A 136 5.55 7.79 1.32
C ALA A 136 6.32 8.45 0.16
N GLU A 137 5.67 9.36 -0.57
CA GLU A 137 6.30 10.23 -1.57
C GLU A 137 7.44 11.06 -0.97
N ALA A 138 7.22 11.68 0.19
CA ALA A 138 8.24 12.48 0.85
C ALA A 138 9.50 11.66 1.18
N ARG A 139 9.32 10.41 1.66
CA ARG A 139 10.41 9.47 1.88
C ARG A 139 11.08 9.05 0.56
N LYS A 140 10.29 8.70 -0.46
CA LYS A 140 10.78 8.29 -1.79
C LYS A 140 11.66 9.38 -2.43
N TYR A 141 11.28 10.65 -2.27
CA TYR A 141 12.00 11.77 -2.86
C TYR A 141 13.14 12.31 -1.99
N GLY A 142 13.35 11.79 -0.78
CA GLY A 142 14.34 12.32 0.16
C GLY A 142 14.07 13.78 0.53
N LEU A 143 12.79 14.12 0.78
CA LEU A 143 12.41 15.46 1.22
C LEU A 143 12.94 15.74 2.63
N THR A 144 13.34 16.99 2.88
CA THR A 144 13.64 17.47 4.24
C THR A 144 12.36 17.57 5.07
N ASP A 145 12.47 17.70 6.39
CA ASP A 145 11.31 17.87 7.27
C ASP A 145 10.44 19.05 6.84
N ARG A 146 11.07 20.17 6.46
CA ARG A 146 10.35 21.37 6.04
C ARG A 146 9.66 21.21 4.69
N GLU A 147 10.32 20.54 3.75
CA GLU A 147 9.72 20.17 2.47
C GLU A 147 8.58 19.17 2.65
N THR A 148 8.71 18.22 3.59
CA THR A 148 7.67 17.24 3.92
C THR A 148 6.41 17.92 4.44
N GLN A 149 6.53 18.88 5.36
CA GLN A 149 5.40 19.67 5.85
C GLN A 149 4.67 20.41 4.72
N VAL A 150 5.43 21.08 3.85
CA VAL A 150 4.87 21.77 2.66
C VAL A 150 4.21 20.77 1.72
N TRP A 151 4.82 19.60 1.50
CA TRP A 151 4.30 18.57 0.62
C TRP A 151 2.98 17.98 1.12
N LEU A 152 2.89 17.68 2.42
CA LEU A 152 1.67 17.14 3.04
C LEU A 152 0.49 18.09 2.86
N LEU A 153 0.66 19.37 3.21
CA LEU A 153 -0.40 20.37 3.03
C LEU A 153 -0.75 20.58 1.56
N LYS A 154 0.25 20.56 0.67
CA LYS A 154 0.00 20.69 -0.77
C LYS A 154 -0.82 19.52 -1.32
N ARG A 155 -0.52 18.30 -0.86
CA ARG A 155 -1.25 17.07 -1.23
C ARG A 155 -2.65 17.02 -0.63
N ALA A 156 -2.86 17.67 0.51
CA ALA A 156 -4.19 17.92 1.08
C ALA A 156 -4.98 19.05 0.35
N GLY A 157 -4.46 19.60 -0.74
CA GLY A 157 -5.17 20.58 -1.58
C GLY A 157 -4.99 22.05 -1.17
N TYR A 158 -4.14 22.35 -0.20
CA TYR A 158 -3.96 23.73 0.28
C TYR A 158 -3.33 24.62 -0.81
N SER A 159 -3.77 25.88 -0.86
CA SER A 159 -3.16 26.92 -1.70
C SER A 159 -1.82 27.38 -1.11
N TYR A 160 -0.95 28.00 -1.91
CA TYR A 160 0.34 28.50 -1.40
C TYR A 160 0.17 29.51 -0.26
N LYS A 161 -0.85 30.37 -0.35
CA LYS A 161 -1.22 31.31 0.71
C LYS A 161 -1.67 30.60 1.99
N ALA A 162 -2.48 29.55 1.86
CA ALA A 162 -2.93 28.76 3.01
C ALA A 162 -1.77 28.01 3.68
N ILE A 163 -0.87 27.41 2.89
CA ILE A 163 0.34 26.76 3.41
C ILE A 163 1.25 27.76 4.11
N ALA A 164 1.43 28.95 3.53
CA ALA A 164 2.23 30.02 4.10
C ALA A 164 1.71 30.46 5.48
N ALA A 165 0.38 30.62 5.59
CA ALA A 165 -0.29 30.93 6.84
C ALA A 165 -0.12 29.80 7.88
N GLU A 166 -0.40 28.55 7.49
CA GLU A 166 -0.34 27.37 8.36
C GLU A 166 1.08 27.14 8.91
N LEU A 167 2.08 27.33 8.07
CA LEU A 167 3.48 27.08 8.42
C LEU A 167 4.21 28.33 8.92
N HIS A 168 3.51 29.47 9.06
CA HIS A 168 4.06 30.76 9.46
C HIS A 168 5.31 31.18 8.66
N ILE A 169 5.25 31.08 7.33
CA ILE A 169 6.33 31.49 6.40
C ILE A 169 5.77 32.37 5.28
N ALA A 170 6.67 33.04 4.56
CA ALA A 170 6.29 33.78 3.36
C ALA A 170 5.83 32.85 2.23
N GLU A 171 4.86 33.31 1.42
CA GLU A 171 4.37 32.56 0.25
C GLU A 171 5.49 32.24 -0.75
N ASP A 172 6.46 33.13 -0.93
CA ASP A 172 7.60 32.89 -1.81
C ASP A 172 8.53 31.79 -1.29
N THR A 173 8.61 31.61 0.03
CA THR A 173 9.31 30.47 0.64
C THR A 173 8.59 29.16 0.33
N VAL A 174 7.25 29.15 0.34
CA VAL A 174 6.47 27.98 -0.09
C VAL A 174 6.76 27.66 -1.56
N LYS A 175 6.74 28.64 -2.45
CA LYS A 175 7.09 28.46 -3.88
C LYS A 175 8.48 27.86 -4.05
N LYS A 176 9.46 28.35 -3.28
CA LYS A 176 10.83 27.83 -3.30
C LYS A 176 10.89 26.37 -2.84
N HIS A 177 10.19 26.01 -1.76
CA HIS A 177 10.10 24.62 -1.31
C HIS A 177 9.45 23.72 -2.37
N ILE A 178 8.33 24.13 -2.98
CA ILE A 178 7.66 23.36 -4.04
C ILE A 178 8.58 23.13 -5.24
N LYS A 179 9.35 24.15 -5.67
CA LYS A 179 10.33 23.99 -6.75
C LYS A 179 11.42 22.98 -6.40
N SER A 180 11.93 23.02 -5.17
CA SER A 180 12.93 22.06 -4.66
C SER A 180 12.38 20.63 -4.64
N ILE A 181 11.14 20.45 -4.17
CA ILE A 181 10.46 19.16 -4.11
C ILE A 181 10.30 18.55 -5.51
N HIS A 182 9.88 19.35 -6.50
CA HIS A 182 9.77 18.86 -7.89
C HIS A 182 11.12 18.41 -8.46
N ALA A 183 12.20 19.17 -8.22
CA ALA A 183 13.53 18.76 -8.66
C ALA A 183 13.97 17.43 -8.03
N LYS A 184 13.67 17.21 -6.75
CA LYS A 184 13.96 15.96 -6.04
C LYS A 184 13.14 14.78 -6.58
N ARG A 185 11.84 14.99 -6.81
CA ARG A 185 10.98 13.97 -7.43
C ARG A 185 11.52 13.53 -8.77
N ASP A 186 11.82 14.49 -9.65
CA ASP A 186 12.29 14.19 -10.99
C ASP A 186 13.62 13.41 -10.88
N ALA A 187 14.57 13.82 -10.05
CA ALA A 187 15.80 13.06 -9.80
C ALA A 187 15.55 11.61 -9.33
N SER A 188 14.60 11.38 -8.42
CA SER A 188 14.22 10.04 -7.96
C SER A 188 13.59 9.19 -9.06
N GLU A 189 12.84 9.79 -9.99
CA GLU A 189 12.24 9.07 -11.14
C GLU A 189 13.31 8.64 -12.15
N TRP A 190 14.31 9.48 -12.39
CA TRP A 190 15.45 9.16 -13.28
C TRP A 190 16.28 7.99 -12.73
N VAL A 191 16.64 8.01 -11.44
CA VAL A 191 17.39 6.91 -10.81
C VAL A 191 16.64 5.57 -10.91
N ASN A 192 15.31 5.58 -10.75
CA ASN A 192 14.51 4.36 -10.87
C ASN A 192 14.44 3.82 -12.31
N HIS A 193 14.51 4.69 -13.32
CA HIS A 193 14.54 4.27 -14.73
C HIS A 193 15.90 3.68 -15.13
N GLU A 194 17.00 4.18 -14.58
CA GLU A 194 18.35 3.73 -14.89
C GLU A 194 18.73 2.42 -14.18
N LEU A 195 18.07 2.09 -13.06
CA LEU A 195 18.22 0.79 -12.36
C LEU A 195 17.39 -0.35 -12.98
N ASN A 196 16.40 -0.03 -13.81
CA ASN A 196 15.50 -1.01 -14.44
C ASN A 196 15.79 -1.27 -15.93
N ASN A 197 16.87 -0.68 -16.47
CA ASN A 197 17.42 -0.93 -17.81
C ASN A 197 18.81 -1.57 -17.69
#